data_AF-A0A2E6NVC8-F1
#
_entry.id   AF-A0A2E6NVC8-F1
#
_cell.length_a   1.000
_cell.length_b   1.000
_cell.length_c   1.000
_cell.angle_alpha   90.00
_cell.angle_beta   90.00
_cell.angle_gamma   90.00
#
_symmetry.space_group_name_H-M   'P 1'
#
loop_
_entity.id
_entity.type
_entity.pdbx_description
1 polymer ?
#
loop_
_entity_poly.entity_id
_entity_poly.type
_entity_poly.pdbx_seq_one_letter_code
_entity_poly.pdbx_strand_id
1 'polypeptide(L)'
;MELNVLAQIITGMATLIVAIVLVFQLRKQNQQLAIQHKDFTQQIKNQIMDRRTSTMISNHSNDKLKKIMDIGRYDYSKLKDRMDKTFFHQMIVTTLELLLLKNNYSEETGYEKTLHLKELLGSSPGTRQAYRNSTIRQQLDNEAVLILDEIVKEIDEEVGLDGKLVIESTYPYKK
;
A
#
# COMPACT_ATOMS: atom_id res chain seq x y z
N MET A 1 -9.68 -1.79 67.49
CA MET A 1 -10.14 -0.70 66.60
C MET A 1 -8.94 -0.07 65.89
N GLU A 2 -7.92 0.36 66.64
CA GLU A 2 -6.62 0.86 66.14
C GLU A 2 -5.91 -0.02 65.08
N LEU A 3 -5.85 -1.34 65.30
CA LEU A 3 -5.14 -2.26 64.40
C LEU A 3 -5.77 -2.35 62.99
N ASN A 4 -7.10 -2.26 62.90
CA ASN A 4 -7.82 -2.30 61.63
C ASN A 4 -7.58 -1.03 60.80
N VAL A 5 -7.50 0.13 61.48
CA VAL A 5 -7.17 1.41 60.85
C VAL A 5 -5.74 1.38 60.29
N LEU A 6 -4.78 0.87 61.07
CA LEU A 6 -3.40 0.72 60.63
C LEU A 6 -3.27 -0.24 59.43
N ALA A 7 -3.97 -1.38 59.46
CA ALA A 7 -3.99 -2.34 58.35
C ALA A 7 -4.58 -1.74 57.06
N GLN A 8 -5.62 -0.92 57.17
CA GLN A 8 -6.25 -0.25 56.03
C GLN A 8 -5.35 0.82 55.43
N ILE A 9 -4.61 1.58 56.26
CA ILE A 9 -3.60 2.55 55.79
C ILE A 9 -2.48 1.84 55.03
N ILE A 10 -1.94 0.74 55.57
CA ILE A 10 -0.88 -0.05 54.92
C ILE A 10 -1.38 -0.61 53.57
N THR A 11 -2.61 -1.12 53.54
CA THR A 11 -3.24 -1.64 52.31
C THR A 11 -3.48 -0.54 51.27
N GLY A 12 -3.92 0.64 51.70
CA GLY A 12 -4.08 1.81 50.85
C GLY A 12 -2.74 2.28 50.25
N MET A 13 -1.68 2.30 51.06
CA MET A 13 -0.33 2.61 50.59
C MET A 13 0.20 1.56 49.60
N ALA A 14 -0.02 0.27 49.86
CA ALA A 14 0.36 -0.79 48.94
C ALA A 14 -0.37 -0.64 47.58
N THR A 15 -1.67 -0.38 47.61
CA THR A 15 -2.47 -0.12 46.39
C THR A 15 -1.94 1.09 45.62
N LEU A 16 -1.60 2.18 46.33
CA LEU A 16 -1.04 3.38 45.70
C LEU A 16 0.32 3.11 45.04
N ILE A 17 1.21 2.36 45.71
CA ILE A 17 2.51 1.98 45.15
C ILE A 17 2.33 1.14 43.88
N VAL A 18 1.43 0.15 43.90
CA VAL A 18 1.12 -0.67 42.72
C VAL A 18 0.56 0.20 41.59
N ALA A 19 -0.37 1.12 41.88
CA ALA A 19 -0.91 2.04 40.88
C ALA A 19 0.17 2.92 40.26
N ILE A 20 1.10 3.44 41.06
CA ILE A 20 2.24 4.23 40.58
C ILE A 20 3.11 3.38 39.65
N VAL A 21 3.47 2.16 40.04
CA VAL A 21 4.26 1.23 39.21
C VAL A 21 3.55 0.94 37.89
N LEU A 22 2.24 0.68 37.91
CA LEU A 22 1.45 0.45 36.70
C LEU A 22 1.47 1.67 35.76
N VAL A 23 1.34 2.88 36.29
CA VAL A 23 1.45 4.11 35.48
C VAL A 23 2.84 4.23 34.83
N PHE A 24 3.91 3.91 35.56
CA PHE A 24 5.26 3.90 35.00
C PHE A 24 5.44 2.84 33.91
N GLN A 25 4.88 1.63 34.11
CA GLN A 25 4.90 0.57 33.11
C GLN A 25 4.15 0.99 31.84
N LEU A 26 2.94 1.57 31.96
CA LEU A 26 2.17 2.07 30.83
C LEU A 26 2.90 3.16 30.06
N ARG A 27 3.55 4.11 30.75
CA ARG A 27 4.38 5.14 30.10
C ARG A 27 5.52 4.52 29.30
N LYS A 28 6.22 3.53 29.86
CA LYS A 28 7.30 2.82 29.17
C LYS A 28 6.80 2.02 27.96
N GLN A 29 5.66 1.33 28.10
CA GLN A 29 5.01 0.61 27.00
C GLN A 29 4.61 1.57 25.86
N ASN A 30 4.02 2.73 26.18
CA ASN A 30 3.66 3.73 25.18
C ASN A 30 4.88 4.28 24.43
N GLN A 31 6.00 4.52 25.13
CA GLN A 31 7.25 4.93 24.49
C GLN A 31 7.80 3.84 23.56
N GLN A 32 7.75 2.58 24.00
CA GLN A 32 8.21 1.45 23.19
C GLN A 32 7.34 1.24 21.95
N LEU A 33 6.01 1.38 22.09
CA LEU A 33 5.07 1.35 20.97
C LEU A 33 5.37 2.46 19.97
N ALA A 34 5.63 3.69 20.43
CA ALA A 34 5.97 4.81 19.55
C ALA A 34 7.25 4.55 18.74
N ILE A 35 8.28 3.96 19.35
CA ILE A 35 9.52 3.57 18.67
C ILE A 35 9.24 2.46 17.66
N GLN A 36 8.52 1.41 18.06
CA GLN A 36 8.15 0.30 17.17
C GLN A 36 7.33 0.76 15.96
N HIS A 37 6.38 1.67 16.17
CA HIS A 37 5.62 2.28 15.09
C HIS A 37 6.53 3.03 14.11
N LYS A 38 7.45 3.85 14.63
CA LYS A 38 8.42 4.57 13.78
C LYS A 38 9.30 3.62 12.97
N ASP A 39 9.82 2.57 13.61
CA ASP A 39 10.67 1.58 12.95
C ASP A 39 9.90 0.81 11.88
N PHE A 40 8.67 0.40 12.18
CA PHE A 40 7.77 -0.27 11.24
C PHE A 40 7.47 0.61 10.02
N THR A 41 7.12 1.89 10.24
CA THR A 41 6.91 2.86 9.16
C THR A 41 8.14 3.00 8.27
N GLN A 42 9.33 3.10 8.87
CA GLN A 42 10.58 3.21 8.11
C GLN A 42 10.86 1.95 7.31
N GLN A 43 10.64 0.77 7.89
CA GLN A 43 10.81 -0.51 7.21
C GLN A 43 9.88 -0.63 6.00
N ILE A 44 8.60 -0.26 6.13
CA ILE A 44 7.66 -0.25 5.01
C ILE A 44 8.11 0.71 3.91
N LYS A 45 8.50 1.94 4.27
CA LYS A 45 9.01 2.93 3.30
C LYS A 45 10.21 2.39 2.53
N ASN A 46 11.16 1.75 3.22
CA ASN A 46 12.33 1.14 2.60
C ASN A 46 11.93 -0.02 1.66
N GLN A 47 11.07 -0.93 2.11
CA GLN A 47 10.61 -2.05 1.28
C GLN A 47 9.88 -1.59 0.01
N ILE A 48 9.03 -0.55 0.11
CA ILE A 48 8.37 0.07 -1.04
C ILE A 48 9.42 0.65 -1.99
N MET A 49 10.41 1.38 -1.47
CA MET A 49 11.47 1.99 -2.27
C MET A 49 12.32 0.95 -2.99
N ASP A 50 12.74 -0.11 -2.29
CA ASP A 50 13.58 -1.17 -2.82
C ASP A 50 12.86 -1.96 -3.92
N ARG A 51 11.60 -2.36 -3.68
CA ARG A 51 10.77 -3.04 -4.70
C ARG A 51 10.55 -2.16 -5.91
N ARG A 52 10.23 -0.86 -5.71
CA ARG A 52 10.06 0.09 -6.81
C ARG A 52 11.32 0.20 -7.64
N THR A 53 12.47 0.35 -6.99
CA THR A 53 13.78 0.54 -7.64
C THR A 53 14.18 -0.70 -8.43
N SER A 54 14.02 -1.89 -7.83
CA SER A 54 14.29 -3.16 -8.50
C SER A 54 13.43 -3.35 -9.75
N THR A 55 12.12 -3.12 -9.64
CA THR A 55 11.18 -3.20 -10.78
C THR A 55 11.52 -2.19 -11.87
N MET A 56 11.90 -0.96 -11.48
CA MET A 56 12.29 0.08 -12.44
C MET A 56 13.57 -0.30 -13.19
N ILE A 57 14.60 -0.77 -12.50
CA ILE A 57 15.88 -1.17 -13.11
C ILE A 57 15.67 -2.35 -14.08
N SER A 58 14.91 -3.37 -13.67
CA SER A 58 14.58 -4.53 -14.50
C SER A 58 13.90 -4.09 -15.82
N ASN A 59 12.93 -3.18 -15.74
CA ASN A 59 12.22 -2.68 -16.92
C ASN A 59 13.09 -1.83 -17.86
N HIS A 60 13.98 -0.99 -17.31
CA HIS A 60 14.78 -0.07 -18.12
C HIS A 60 16.03 -0.72 -18.71
N SER A 61 16.50 -1.83 -18.12
CA SER A 61 17.68 -2.55 -18.59
C SER A 61 17.40 -3.52 -19.75
N ASN A 62 16.13 -3.73 -20.12
CA ASN A 62 15.75 -4.65 -21.19
C ASN A 62 14.75 -4.03 -22.17
N ASP A 63 15.21 -3.75 -23.39
CA ASP A 63 14.41 -3.14 -24.46
C ASP A 63 13.17 -3.95 -24.85
N LYS A 64 13.22 -5.29 -24.75
CA LYS A 64 12.05 -6.13 -25.03
C LYS A 64 10.98 -5.91 -23.96
N LEU A 65 11.36 -5.93 -22.68
CA LEU A 65 10.43 -5.71 -21.57
C LEU A 65 9.83 -4.30 -21.62
N LYS A 66 10.65 -3.30 -21.93
CA LYS A 66 10.18 -1.92 -22.13
C LYS A 66 9.09 -1.83 -23.21
N LYS A 67 9.31 -2.47 -24.37
CA LYS A 67 8.31 -2.49 -25.46
C LYS A 67 7.03 -3.21 -25.07
N ILE A 68 7.12 -4.34 -24.37
CA ILE A 68 5.95 -5.08 -23.86
C ILE A 68 5.13 -4.18 -22.94
N MET A 69 5.79 -3.49 -22.01
CA MET A 69 5.13 -2.59 -21.07
C MET A 69 4.49 -1.39 -21.78
N ASP A 70 5.18 -0.78 -22.74
CA ASP A 70 4.67 0.36 -23.49
C ASP A 70 3.40 -0.01 -24.28
N ILE A 71 3.45 -1.12 -25.03
CA ILE A 71 2.30 -1.60 -25.81
C ILE A 71 1.16 -2.02 -24.87
N GLY A 72 1.46 -2.89 -23.89
CA GLY A 72 0.44 -3.49 -23.02
C GLY A 72 -0.29 -2.48 -22.14
N ARG A 73 0.38 -1.40 -21.72
CA ARG A 73 -0.26 -0.34 -20.90
C ARG A 73 -1.34 0.41 -21.67
N TYR A 74 -1.16 0.62 -22.97
CA TYR A 74 -2.12 1.33 -23.80
C TYR A 74 -3.14 0.42 -24.45
N ASP A 75 -2.75 -0.80 -24.81
CA ASP A 75 -3.61 -1.74 -25.53
C ASP A 75 -3.14 -3.17 -25.28
N TYR A 76 -3.72 -3.82 -24.27
CA TYR A 76 -3.34 -5.17 -23.86
C TYR A 76 -3.67 -6.21 -24.95
N SER A 77 -4.68 -5.94 -25.79
CA SER A 77 -5.04 -6.82 -26.91
C SER A 77 -3.94 -6.95 -27.97
N LYS A 78 -3.04 -5.96 -28.08
CA LYS A 78 -1.91 -5.96 -29.01
C LYS A 78 -0.76 -6.87 -28.59
N LEU A 79 -0.71 -7.31 -27.33
CA LEU A 79 0.24 -8.34 -26.92
C LEU A 79 -0.23 -9.68 -27.48
N LYS A 80 0.30 -10.10 -28.63
CA LYS A 80 -0.15 -11.34 -29.29
C LYS A 80 0.50 -12.59 -28.71
N ASP A 81 1.77 -12.48 -28.31
CA ASP A 81 2.54 -13.60 -27.79
C ASP A 81 2.14 -13.94 -26.35
N ARG A 82 2.03 -15.24 -26.06
CA ARG A 82 1.65 -15.73 -24.72
C ARG A 82 2.69 -15.33 -23.69
N MET A 83 3.97 -15.40 -24.03
CA MET A 83 5.04 -15.09 -23.08
C MET A 83 5.05 -13.59 -22.76
N ASP A 84 4.86 -12.74 -23.77
CA ASP A 84 4.74 -11.30 -23.57
C ASP A 84 3.55 -10.92 -22.67
N LYS A 85 2.39 -11.58 -22.83
CA LYS A 85 1.24 -11.42 -21.92
C LYS A 85 1.56 -11.84 -20.49
N THR A 86 2.22 -12.97 -20.30
CA THR A 86 2.62 -13.45 -18.97
C THR A 86 3.59 -12.49 -18.29
N PHE A 87 4.59 -11.98 -19.01
CA PHE A 87 5.50 -10.97 -18.47
C PHE A 87 4.75 -9.68 -18.10
N PHE A 88 3.89 -9.19 -18.99
CA PHE A 88 3.07 -8.02 -18.71
C PHE A 88 2.20 -8.22 -17.46
N HIS A 89 1.51 -9.36 -17.33
CA HIS A 89 0.71 -9.68 -16.15
C HIS A 89 1.52 -9.65 -14.87
N GLN A 90 2.67 -10.33 -14.84
CA GLN A 90 3.51 -10.37 -13.64
C GLN A 90 3.94 -8.96 -13.24
N MET A 91 4.33 -8.14 -14.21
CA MET A 91 4.72 -6.75 -13.98
C MET A 91 3.57 -5.90 -13.45
N ILE A 92 2.35 -6.07 -13.98
CA ILE A 92 1.17 -5.36 -13.49
C ILE A 92 0.79 -5.83 -12.08
N VAL A 93 0.76 -7.14 -11.79
CA VAL A 93 0.47 -7.66 -10.45
C VAL A 93 1.44 -7.08 -9.43
N THR A 94 2.75 -7.19 -9.69
CA THR A 94 3.77 -6.65 -8.78
C THR A 94 3.65 -5.13 -8.62
N THR A 95 3.28 -4.40 -9.67
CA THR A 95 3.05 -2.96 -9.58
C THR A 95 1.80 -2.64 -8.75
N LEU A 96 0.69 -3.37 -8.95
CA LEU A 96 -0.55 -3.19 -8.19
C LEU A 96 -0.34 -3.51 -6.72
N GLU A 97 0.32 -4.62 -6.37
CA GLU A 97 0.66 -4.98 -4.99
C GLU A 97 1.50 -3.89 -4.31
N LEU A 98 2.47 -3.32 -5.02
CA LEU A 98 3.28 -2.22 -4.50
C LEU A 98 2.42 -0.96 -4.24
N LEU A 99 1.52 -0.63 -5.14
CA LEU A 99 0.64 0.53 -4.99
C LEU A 99 -0.45 0.31 -3.94
N LEU A 100 -0.96 -0.91 -3.79
CA LEU A 100 -1.85 -1.32 -2.71
C LEU A 100 -1.16 -1.23 -1.36
N LEU A 101 0.11 -1.64 -1.27
CA LEU A 101 0.91 -1.45 -0.07
C LEU A 101 1.05 0.05 0.29
N LYS A 102 1.32 0.91 -0.70
CA LYS A 102 1.32 2.37 -0.49
C LYS A 102 -0.04 2.90 -0.04
N ASN A 103 -1.12 2.35 -0.59
CA ASN A 103 -2.49 2.75 -0.26
C ASN A 103 -2.87 2.38 1.17
N ASN A 104 -2.58 1.14 1.57
CA ASN A 104 -2.93 0.59 2.88
C ASN A 104 -2.14 1.26 4.01
N TYR A 105 -0.90 1.66 3.73
CA TYR A 105 -0.06 2.39 4.69
C TYR A 105 0.05 3.88 4.35
N SER A 106 -1.00 4.47 3.78
CA SER A 106 -1.00 5.88 3.34
C SER A 106 -0.79 6.84 4.52
N GLU A 107 -1.38 6.58 5.67
CA GLU A 107 -1.24 7.39 6.89
C GLU A 107 0.20 7.40 7.41
N GLU A 108 0.87 6.24 7.45
CA GLU A 108 2.25 6.11 7.92
C GLU A 108 3.26 6.63 6.88
N THR A 109 2.95 6.46 5.61
CA THR A 109 3.85 6.84 4.53
C THR A 109 3.75 8.31 4.15
N GLY A 110 2.60 8.95 4.41
CA GLY A 110 2.26 10.29 3.94
C GLY A 110 1.85 10.32 2.46
N TYR A 111 1.58 9.17 1.85
CA TYR A 111 1.08 9.12 0.47
C TYR A 111 -0.42 9.39 0.42
N GLU A 112 -0.87 10.06 -0.64
CA GLU A 112 -2.30 10.23 -0.88
C GLU A 112 -2.94 8.87 -1.21
N LYS A 113 -3.97 8.52 -0.42
CA LYS A 113 -4.70 7.26 -0.57
C LYS A 113 -5.38 7.23 -1.94
N THR A 114 -5.37 6.08 -2.61
CA THR A 114 -5.91 5.82 -3.95
C THR A 114 -5.27 6.58 -5.12
N LEU A 115 -4.64 7.75 -4.92
CA LEU A 115 -4.12 8.59 -6.00
C LEU A 115 -3.25 7.81 -7.00
N HIS A 116 -2.24 7.09 -6.52
CA HIS A 116 -1.32 6.37 -7.42
C HIS A 116 -1.94 5.18 -8.12
N LEU A 117 -2.91 4.52 -7.49
CA LEU A 117 -3.69 3.47 -8.13
C LEU A 117 -4.53 4.07 -9.27
N LYS A 118 -5.19 5.22 -9.01
CA LYS A 118 -5.93 5.99 -10.00
C LYS A 118 -5.04 6.50 -11.13
N GLU A 119 -3.84 7.02 -10.84
CA GLU A 119 -2.88 7.47 -11.87
C GLU A 119 -2.45 6.31 -12.79
N LEU A 120 -2.07 5.16 -12.22
CA LEU A 120 -1.65 4.00 -13.01
C LEU A 120 -2.80 3.49 -13.89
N LEU A 121 -3.94 3.19 -13.26
CA LEU A 121 -5.09 2.60 -13.94
C LEU A 121 -5.71 3.61 -14.91
N GLY A 122 -5.84 4.87 -14.53
CA GLY A 122 -6.42 5.95 -15.34
C GLY A 122 -5.64 6.23 -16.61
N SER A 123 -4.31 6.33 -16.50
CA SER A 123 -3.43 6.60 -17.64
C SER A 123 -3.20 5.40 -18.57
N SER A 124 -3.58 4.19 -18.13
CA SER A 124 -3.21 2.92 -18.78
C SER A 124 -4.44 2.05 -19.08
N PRO A 125 -5.25 2.36 -20.11
CA PRO A 125 -6.46 1.60 -20.43
C PRO A 125 -6.19 0.11 -20.70
N GLY A 126 -5.06 -0.23 -21.33
CA GLY A 126 -4.63 -1.62 -21.51
C GLY A 126 -4.35 -2.34 -20.19
N THR A 127 -3.86 -1.63 -19.16
CA THR A 127 -3.72 -2.19 -17.81
C THR A 127 -5.08 -2.48 -17.19
N ARG A 128 -6.06 -1.58 -17.33
CA ARG A 128 -7.43 -1.83 -16.85
C ARG A 128 -8.08 -3.00 -17.60
N GLN A 129 -7.88 -3.08 -18.92
CA GLN A 129 -8.34 -4.20 -19.74
C GLN A 129 -7.73 -5.52 -19.26
N ALA A 130 -6.42 -5.55 -18.98
CA ALA A 130 -5.75 -6.73 -18.44
C ALA A 130 -6.30 -7.08 -17.06
N TYR A 131 -6.50 -6.11 -16.17
CA TYR A 131 -7.10 -6.34 -14.85
C TYR A 131 -8.48 -7.00 -14.93
N ARG A 132 -9.37 -6.49 -15.81
CA ARG A 132 -10.73 -7.02 -16.00
C ARG A 132 -10.76 -8.40 -16.64
N ASN A 133 -9.93 -8.64 -17.66
CA ASN A 133 -10.10 -9.76 -18.59
C ASN A 133 -9.06 -10.88 -18.42
N SER A 134 -8.23 -10.85 -17.39
CA SER A 134 -7.16 -11.83 -17.19
C SER A 134 -7.18 -12.46 -15.79
N THR A 135 -6.18 -13.28 -15.50
CA THR A 135 -5.97 -13.89 -14.18
C THR A 135 -5.32 -12.93 -13.16
N ILE A 136 -5.11 -11.65 -13.49
CA ILE A 136 -4.56 -10.66 -12.55
C ILE A 136 -5.46 -10.56 -11.30
N ARG A 137 -6.78 -10.41 -11.47
CA ARG A 137 -7.73 -10.28 -10.35
C ARG A 137 -7.73 -11.50 -9.43
N GLN A 138 -7.40 -12.69 -9.94
CA GLN A 138 -7.35 -13.95 -9.18
C GLN A 138 -6.07 -14.10 -8.34
N GLN A 139 -5.03 -13.31 -8.61
CA GLN A 139 -3.76 -13.35 -7.89
C GLN A 139 -3.71 -12.39 -6.70
N LEU A 140 -4.73 -11.53 -6.57
CA LEU A 140 -4.83 -10.54 -5.51
C LEU A 140 -5.76 -11.04 -4.40
N ASP A 141 -5.54 -10.57 -3.18
CA ASP A 141 -6.46 -10.83 -2.08
C ASP A 141 -7.79 -10.08 -2.26
N ASN A 142 -8.82 -10.50 -1.49
CA ASN A 142 -10.16 -9.95 -1.64
C ASN A 142 -10.26 -8.45 -1.35
N GLU A 143 -9.48 -7.94 -0.39
CA GLU A 143 -9.52 -6.53 -0.01
C GLU A 143 -8.90 -5.67 -1.12
N ALA A 144 -7.76 -6.11 -1.66
CA ALA A 144 -7.15 -5.52 -2.84
C ALA A 144 -8.10 -5.47 -4.03
N VAL A 145 -8.82 -6.56 -4.29
CA VAL A 145 -9.80 -6.62 -5.40
C VAL A 145 -10.93 -5.61 -5.20
N LEU A 146 -11.46 -5.47 -3.98
CA LEU A 146 -12.53 -4.49 -3.70
C LEU A 146 -12.08 -3.06 -3.98
N ILE A 147 -10.88 -2.68 -3.50
CA ILE A 147 -10.31 -1.34 -3.73
C ILE A 147 -10.10 -1.09 -5.22
N LEU A 148 -9.53 -2.06 -5.94
CA LEU A 148 -9.26 -1.92 -7.37
C LEU A 148 -10.54 -1.89 -8.21
N ASP A 149 -11.55 -2.69 -7.87
CA ASP A 149 -12.83 -2.71 -8.57
C ASP A 149 -13.55 -1.36 -8.43
N GLU A 150 -13.54 -0.76 -7.24
CA GLU A 150 -14.09 0.58 -6.99
C GLU A 150 -13.36 1.62 -7.86
N ILE A 151 -12.03 1.64 -7.82
CA ILE A 151 -11.23 2.57 -8.62
C ILE A 151 -11.44 2.38 -10.13
N VAL A 152 -11.44 1.14 -10.62
CA VAL A 152 -11.65 0.84 -12.05
C VAL A 152 -13.04 1.28 -12.48
N LYS A 153 -14.07 1.02 -11.66
CA LYS A 153 -15.43 1.45 -11.93
C LYS A 153 -15.52 2.97 -12.04
N GLU A 154 -14.98 3.72 -11.08
CA GLU A 154 -14.97 5.19 -11.11
C GLU A 154 -14.32 5.72 -12.39
N ILE A 155 -13.15 5.19 -12.76
CA ILE A 155 -12.44 5.60 -13.97
C ILE A 155 -13.25 5.28 -15.22
N ASP A 156 -13.81 4.06 -15.31
CA ASP A 156 -14.56 3.62 -16.48
C ASP A 156 -15.88 4.42 -16.64
N GLU A 157 -16.49 4.86 -15.54
CA GLU A 157 -17.64 5.78 -15.55
C GLU A 157 -17.26 7.18 -16.05
N GLU A 158 -16.05 7.65 -15.76
CA GLU A 158 -15.57 8.99 -16.14
C GLU A 158 -15.11 9.06 -17.61
N VAL A 159 -14.28 8.09 -18.05
CA VAL A 159 -13.61 8.14 -19.36
C VAL A 159 -14.01 7.00 -20.30
N GLY A 160 -14.83 6.06 -19.85
CA GLY A 160 -15.14 4.84 -20.59
C GLY A 160 -14.04 3.77 -20.50
N LEU A 161 -14.36 2.57 -20.99
CA LEU A 161 -13.51 1.37 -20.84
C LEU A 161 -12.09 1.52 -21.40
N ASP A 162 -11.96 2.25 -22.52
CA ASP A 162 -10.71 2.46 -23.26
C ASP A 162 -10.17 3.90 -23.12
N GLY A 163 -10.88 4.76 -22.39
CA GLY A 163 -10.50 6.15 -22.20
C GLY A 163 -9.25 6.33 -21.35
N LYS A 164 -8.58 7.46 -21.50
CA LYS A 164 -7.43 7.83 -20.66
C LYS A 164 -7.85 8.93 -19.71
N LEU A 165 -7.74 8.65 -18.41
CA LEU A 165 -7.86 9.65 -17.38
C LEU A 165 -6.48 10.27 -17.15
N VAL A 166 -6.34 11.56 -17.46
CA VAL A 166 -5.11 12.32 -17.22
C VAL A 166 -5.25 13.00 -15.87
N ILE A 167 -4.60 12.42 -14.87
CA ILE A 167 -4.43 13.03 -13.55
C ILE A 167 -3.14 13.85 -13.62
N GLU A 168 -3.21 15.13 -13.26
CA GLU A 168 -2.00 15.95 -13.12
C GLU A 168 -1.09 15.30 -12.08
N SER A 169 0.07 14.83 -12.54
CA SER A 169 1.04 14.24 -11.63
C SER A 169 1.53 15.32 -10.68
N THR A 170 1.39 15.06 -9.38
CA THR A 170 1.98 15.92 -8.35
C THR A 170 3.48 15.70 -8.21
N TYR A 171 4.12 14.93 -9.11
CA TYR A 171 5.54 14.61 -9.06
C TYR A 171 6.45 15.75 -9.54
N PRO A 172 7.54 16.07 -8.82
CA PRO A 172 7.87 15.53 -7.50
C PRO A 172 6.91 16.08 -6.45
N TYR A 173 6.41 15.20 -5.57
CA TYR A 173 5.46 15.56 -4.52
C TYR A 173 5.94 16.82 -3.82
N LYS A 174 5.09 17.85 -3.76
CA LYS A 174 5.38 19.04 -2.95
C LYS A 174 5.59 18.54 -1.51
N LYS A 175 6.79 18.77 -0.98
CA LYS A 175 7.14 18.46 0.42
C LYS A 175 6.22 19.17 1.39
#